data_AF-A0A645HB98-F1
#
_entry.id   AF-A0A645HB98-F1
#
_cell.length_a   1.000
_cell.length_b   1.000
_cell.length_c   1.000
_cell.angle_alpha   90.00
_cell.angle_beta   90.00
_cell.angle_gamma   90.00
#
_symmetry.space_group_name_H-M   'P 1'
#
loop_
_entity.id
_entity.type
_entity.pdbx_description
1 polymer ?
#
loop_
_entity_poly.entity_id
_entity_poly.type
_entity_poly.pdbx_seq_one_letter_code
_entity_poly.pdbx_strand_id
1 'polypeptide(L)' 'MALWRSGAYDFQLVLVTEDGRVLVTDGLADKFQQEDGSGYAYETISGNPA' A
#
# COMPACT_ATOMS: atom_id res chain seq x y z
N MET A 1 4.17 5.18 20.42
CA MET A 1 4.77 4.42 19.30
C MET A 1 3.77 4.37 18.17
N ALA A 2 4.20 4.52 16.93
CA ALA A 2 3.28 4.59 15.81
C ALA A 2 2.73 3.19 15.48
N LEU A 3 1.40 3.08 15.34
CA LEU A 3 0.68 1.82 15.13
C LEU A 3 1.29 0.95 14.01
N TRP A 4 1.72 1.60 12.92
CA TRP A 4 2.35 0.97 11.74
C TRP A 4 3.71 0.32 12.01
N ARG A 5 4.37 0.60 13.14
CA ARG A 5 5.67 0.01 13.52
C ARG A 5 5.56 -1.23 14.39
N SER A 6 4.38 -1.53 14.90
CA SER A 6 4.20 -2.61 15.87
C SER A 6 4.30 -4.00 15.25
N GLY A 7 3.99 -4.16 13.96
CA GLY A 7 3.93 -5.46 13.28
C GLY A 7 2.92 -6.46 13.86
N ALA A 8 2.22 -6.07 14.93
CA ALA A 8 1.35 -6.93 15.72
C ALA A 8 -0.06 -7.10 15.12
N TYR A 9 -0.33 -6.42 14.02
CA TYR A 9 -1.62 -6.40 13.34
C TYR A 9 -1.40 -6.45 11.83
N ASP A 10 -2.35 -7.07 11.11
CA ASP A 10 -2.48 -6.95 9.65
C ASP A 10 -2.81 -5.49 9.29
N PHE A 11 -1.75 -4.71 9.16
CA PHE A 11 -1.84 -3.30 8.82
C PHE A 11 -1.98 -3.15 7.31
N GLN A 12 -3.02 -2.43 6.90
CA GLN A 12 -3.26 -2.09 5.51
C GLN A 12 -2.87 -0.64 5.24
N LEU A 13 -2.20 -0.37 4.12
CA LEU A 13 -1.63 0.94 3.78
C LEU A 13 -1.84 1.25 2.29
N VAL A 14 -2.09 2.53 2.01
CA VAL A 14 -1.86 3.16 0.70
C VAL A 14 -0.79 4.23 0.91
N LEU A 15 0.36 4.11 0.25
CA LEU A 15 1.47 5.06 0.34
C LEU A 15 1.73 5.70 -1.02
N VAL A 16 1.57 7.02 -1.11
CA VAL A 16 1.96 7.80 -2.28
C VAL A 16 3.37 8.36 -2.07
N THR A 17 4.23 8.12 -3.04
CA THR A 17 5.64 8.55 -3.00
C THR A 17 5.86 9.76 -3.91
N GLU A 18 6.85 10.59 -3.60
CA GLU A 18 7.22 11.74 -4.45
C GLU A 18 7.67 11.32 -5.85
N ASP A 19 8.16 10.10 -6.02
CA ASP A 19 8.59 9.59 -7.33
C ASP A 19 7.44 9.04 -8.19
N GLY A 20 6.19 9.19 -7.74
CA GLY A 20 5.02 8.86 -8.55
C GLY A 20 4.57 7.40 -8.42
N ARG A 21 4.92 6.71 -7.34
CA ARG A 21 4.37 5.38 -7.02
C ARG A 21 3.30 5.43 -5.96
N VAL A 22 2.31 4.56 -6.11
CA VAL A 22 1.29 4.25 -5.10
C VAL A 22 1.46 2.79 -4.68
N LEU A 23 1.94 2.59 -3.46
CA LEU A 23 2.08 1.25 -2.87
C LEU A 23 0.82 0.90 -2.09
N VAL A 24 0.25 -0.26 -2.36
CA VAL A 24 -1.00 -0.74 -1.75
C VAL A 24 -0.75 -2.09 -1.12
N THR A 25 -1.20 -2.29 0.11
CA THR A 25 -1.10 -3.62 0.73
C THR A 25 -2.08 -4.61 0.10
N ASP A 26 -1.70 -5.90 0.07
CA ASP A 26 -2.48 -6.98 -0.60
C ASP A 26 -3.97 -7.02 -0.19
N GLY A 27 -4.28 -6.83 1.09
CA GLY A 27 -5.67 -6.80 1.58
C GLY A 27 -6.53 -5.61 1.10
N LEU A 28 -5.91 -4.66 0.40
CA LEU A 28 -6.55 -3.54 -0.28
C LEU A 28 -6.48 -3.63 -1.81
N ALA A 29 -5.71 -4.56 -2.40
CA ALA A 29 -5.50 -4.62 -3.84
C ALA A 29 -6.82 -4.74 -4.64
N ASP A 30 -7.74 -5.59 -4.19
CA ASP A 30 -9.04 -5.77 -4.85
C ASP A 30 -10.04 -4.65 -4.56
N LYS A 31 -9.76 -3.82 -3.55
CA LYS A 31 -10.65 -2.74 -3.09
C LYS A 31 -10.18 -1.36 -3.54
N PHE A 32 -8.93 -1.25 -3.97
CA PHE A 32 -8.30 -0.02 -4.36
C PHE A 32 -8.20 0.04 -5.88
N GLN A 33 -9.12 0.79 -6.48
CA GLN A 33 -9.21 0.90 -7.93
C GLN A 33 -8.19 1.91 -8.45
N GLN A 34 -7.38 1.46 -9.41
CA GLN A 34 -6.45 2.33 -10.11
C GLN A 34 -7.22 3.26 -11.04
N GLU A 35 -6.84 4.53 -11.08
CA GLU A 35 -7.39 5.48 -12.05
C GLU A 35 -6.47 5.53 -13.28
N ASP A 36 -7.03 5.16 -14.44
CA ASP A 36 -6.38 5.30 -15.73
C ASP A 36 -6.07 6.77 -16.03
N GLY A 37 -4.80 7.08 -16.29
CA GLY A 37 -4.36 8.45 -16.59
C GLY A 37 -3.91 9.27 -15.38
N SER A 38 -3.94 8.70 -14.17
CA SER A 38 -3.49 9.39 -12.95
C SER A 38 -1.98 9.70 -12.91
N GLY A 39 -1.18 9.10 -13.78
CA GLY A 39 0.27 9.32 -13.87
C GLY A 39 1.07 8.60 -12.78
N TYR A 40 0.41 7.83 -11.92
CA TYR A 40 1.04 7.03 -10.87
C TYR A 40 1.22 5.58 -11.29
N ALA A 41 2.33 4.98 -10.87
CA ALA A 41 2.56 3.54 -10.96
C ALA A 41 2.03 2.87 -9.69
N TYR A 42 1.10 1.93 -9.85
CA TYR A 42 0.50 1.21 -8.73
C TYR A 42 1.20 -0.12 -8.51
N GLU A 43 1.56 -0.41 -7.27
CA GLU A 43 2.25 -1.64 -6.88
C GLU A 43 1.61 -2.25 -5.62
N THR A 44 1.33 -3.54 -5.67
CA THR A 44 0.82 -4.28 -4.51
C THR A 44 1.98 -4.86 -3.71
N ILE A 45 2.02 -4.56 -2.41
CA ILE A 45 3.02 -5.08 -1.48
C ILE A 45 2.37 -6.06 -0.50
N SER A 46 2.94 -7.26 -0.39
CA SER A 46 2.57 -8.24 0.63
C SER A 46 3.52 -8.08 1.82
N GLY A 47 2.97 -7.67 2.96
CA GLY A 47 3.70 -7.72 4.22
C GLY A 47 3.73 -9.16 4.70
N ASN A 48 4.72 -9.95 4.29
CA ASN A 48 4.96 -11.23 4.95
C ASN A 48 5.65 -10.93 6.29
N PRO A 49 5.02 -11.14 7.46
CA PRO A 49 5.77 -11.22 8.70
C PRO A 49 6.64 -12.47 8.61
N ALA A 50 7.97 -12.26 8.53
CA ALA A 50 8.94 -13.33 8.71
C ALA A 50 8.82 -13.98 10.10
#